data_AF-A0A960K289-F1
#
_entry.id   AF-A0A960K289-F1
#
_cell.length_a   1.000
_cell.length_b   1.000
_cell.length_c   1.000
_cell.angle_alpha   90.00
_cell.angle_beta   90.00
_cell.angle_gamma   90.00
#
_symmetry.space_group_name_H-M   'P 1'
#
loop_
_entity.id
_entity.type
_entity.pdbx_description
1 polymer ?
#
loop_
_entity_poly.entity_id
_entity_poly.type
_entity_poly.pdbx_seq_one_letter_code
_entity_poly.pdbx_strand_id
1 'polypeptide(L)'
;MPLEVPESTLASEVTGIFQALPLEGGIALVPRSPFNGIRTLEIRGEKVLVNGSPVTRGALGSWLEDAAPPVLELLDLPVAEQRRLFGFAPPAPSSQPRAEPEPETAPAAEAPPQPEVPSPEAPAVERAPTPPSPPRRERRIEPTVHSKAKVSIGKKVVVEENEVAEDLVVIGNSLEIDGEVLGDALAVGGSVRVDGRVSGDVASVGGTVYLEDDAQVHGNVVSVGGGIEREEGATVLGEQSEVAFGEGIFDSKDWFDIAPVEFTPHWPRPFRMVGRFFGGLGRLIFLVLVTSLVLLILPNQMRRAEAVLEREPWKAALAGLVGILVYCVVLVPVLIIAFIVLCITLIGIPVAILLLLAFILFSIALALLAYTSAASRLGSWFAERFAGRFQGRFVRLLLGILLIEVWMFLASVLGGGGWILFLPVLFLGIFGWLVEFGAWTLGLGAVLTSWYEGGAQA
;
A
#
# COMPACT_ATOMS: atom_id res chain seq x y z
N MET A 1 -44.04 -30.50 -22.10
CA MET A 1 -43.32 -29.36 -22.69
C MET A 1 -42.07 -29.15 -21.86
N PRO A 2 -40.88 -29.50 -22.34
CA PRO A 2 -39.65 -29.06 -21.69
C PRO A 2 -39.41 -27.59 -22.06
N LEU A 3 -39.16 -26.75 -21.05
CA LEU A 3 -38.81 -25.35 -21.25
C LEU A 3 -37.35 -25.29 -21.73
N GLU A 4 -37.14 -25.21 -23.04
CA GLU A 4 -35.87 -24.76 -23.63
C GLU A 4 -35.71 -23.27 -23.28
N VAL A 5 -34.99 -22.98 -22.19
CA VAL A 5 -34.44 -21.64 -21.97
C VAL A 5 -33.23 -21.52 -22.90
N PRO A 6 -33.15 -20.48 -23.75
CA PRO A 6 -32.15 -20.44 -24.82
C PRO A 6 -30.75 -20.24 -24.22
N GLU A 7 -29.81 -21.10 -24.59
CA GLU A 7 -28.38 -21.09 -24.20
C GLU A 7 -27.69 -19.72 -24.37
N SER A 8 -28.30 -18.81 -25.15
CA SER A 8 -27.85 -17.43 -25.33
C SER A 8 -28.00 -16.52 -24.10
N THR A 9 -28.91 -16.81 -23.17
CA THR A 9 -29.17 -15.93 -22.02
C THR A 9 -28.12 -16.11 -20.93
N LEU A 10 -27.78 -17.37 -20.60
CA LEU A 10 -26.78 -17.70 -19.59
C LEU A 10 -25.40 -17.13 -19.96
N ALA A 11 -24.98 -17.28 -21.22
CA ALA A 11 -23.71 -16.73 -21.71
C ALA A 11 -23.67 -15.20 -21.56
N SER A 12 -24.79 -14.53 -21.87
CA SER A 12 -24.90 -13.08 -21.77
C SER A 12 -24.86 -12.59 -20.33
N GLU A 13 -25.56 -13.26 -19.42
CA GLU A 13 -25.58 -12.91 -17.98
C GLU A 13 -24.20 -13.09 -17.35
N VAL A 14 -23.54 -14.22 -17.62
CA VAL A 14 -22.17 -14.45 -17.13
C VAL A 14 -21.19 -13.47 -17.76
N THR A 15 -21.29 -13.20 -19.06
CA THR A 15 -20.35 -12.29 -19.75
C THR A 15 -20.55 -10.81 -19.39
N GLY A 16 -21.74 -10.46 -18.89
CA GLY A 16 -22.05 -9.13 -18.38
C GLY A 16 -21.23 -8.77 -17.14
N ILE A 17 -20.93 -9.75 -16.30
CA ILE A 17 -20.21 -9.57 -15.03
C ILE A 17 -18.76 -10.04 -15.16
N PHE A 18 -18.54 -11.14 -15.88
CA PHE A 18 -17.25 -11.80 -16.02
C PHE A 18 -16.77 -11.81 -17.49
N GLN A 19 -15.47 -11.87 -17.67
CA GLN A 19 -14.81 -12.22 -18.91
C GLN A 19 -14.42 -13.69 -18.83
N ALA A 20 -14.95 -14.52 -19.74
CA ALA A 20 -14.58 -15.93 -19.83
C ALA A 20 -13.27 -16.11 -20.61
N LEU A 21 -12.39 -16.98 -20.11
CA LEU A 21 -11.11 -17.37 -20.71
C LEU A 21 -11.01 -18.90 -20.77
N PRO A 22 -10.42 -19.48 -21.83
CA PRO A 22 -10.29 -20.93 -21.94
C PRO A 22 -9.16 -21.48 -21.06
N LEU A 23 -9.40 -22.58 -20.34
CA LEU A 23 -8.39 -23.35 -19.60
C LEU A 23 -8.29 -24.79 -20.14
N GLU A 24 -7.15 -25.48 -20.03
CA GLU A 24 -7.00 -26.85 -20.59
C GLU A 24 -8.06 -27.85 -20.08
N GLY A 25 -8.51 -27.69 -18.82
CA GLY A 25 -9.52 -28.55 -18.19
C GLY A 25 -10.87 -27.87 -17.90
N GLY A 26 -11.13 -26.68 -18.46
CA GLY A 26 -12.38 -25.95 -18.19
C GLY A 26 -12.36 -24.50 -18.63
N ILE A 27 -12.86 -23.59 -17.78
CA ILE A 27 -12.99 -22.15 -18.06
C ILE A 27 -12.57 -21.32 -16.85
N ALA A 28 -11.98 -20.16 -17.08
CA ALA A 28 -11.74 -19.14 -16.07
C ALA A 28 -12.69 -17.96 -16.31
N LEU A 29 -13.30 -17.46 -15.23
CA LEU A 29 -14.11 -16.24 -15.22
C LEU A 29 -13.35 -15.15 -14.46
N VAL A 30 -13.06 -14.04 -15.13
CA VAL A 30 -12.38 -12.87 -14.55
C VAL A 30 -13.38 -11.72 -14.47
N PRO A 31 -13.68 -11.15 -13.30
CA PRO A 31 -14.69 -10.11 -13.20
C PRO A 31 -14.25 -8.85 -13.94
N ARG A 32 -15.18 -8.21 -14.66
CA ARG A 32 -14.90 -7.00 -15.47
C ARG A 32 -14.72 -5.74 -14.61
N SER A 33 -15.22 -5.76 -13.38
CA SER A 33 -15.06 -4.75 -12.33
C SER A 33 -14.73 -5.45 -11.01
N PRO A 34 -14.09 -4.78 -10.03
CA PRO A 34 -13.84 -5.38 -8.72
C PRO A 34 -15.14 -5.93 -8.13
N PHE A 35 -15.15 -7.22 -7.79
CA PHE A 35 -16.35 -7.92 -7.33
C PHE A 35 -16.00 -8.76 -6.09
N ASN A 36 -16.40 -8.29 -4.90
CA ASN A 36 -16.25 -8.99 -3.61
C ASN A 36 -14.86 -9.67 -3.39
N GLY A 37 -13.78 -8.99 -3.79
CA GLY A 37 -12.41 -9.53 -3.67
C GLY A 37 -12.06 -10.69 -4.61
N ILE A 38 -12.98 -11.14 -5.47
CA ILE A 38 -12.76 -12.15 -6.50
C ILE A 38 -11.97 -11.51 -7.63
N ARG A 39 -10.79 -12.05 -7.93
CA ARG A 39 -9.94 -11.68 -9.08
C ARG A 39 -10.02 -12.72 -10.18
N THR A 40 -10.18 -13.99 -9.83
CA THR A 40 -10.31 -15.07 -10.80
C THR A 40 -11.13 -16.20 -10.20
N LEU A 41 -12.08 -16.70 -10.96
CA LEU A 41 -12.83 -17.92 -10.68
C LEU A 41 -12.45 -18.98 -11.72
N GLU A 42 -11.80 -20.06 -11.32
CA GLU A 42 -11.47 -21.16 -12.22
C GLU A 42 -12.41 -22.34 -12.01
N ILE A 43 -12.96 -22.85 -13.10
CA ILE A 43 -13.85 -24.02 -13.12
C ILE A 43 -13.11 -25.12 -13.87
N ARG A 44 -12.80 -26.23 -13.18
CA ARG A 44 -12.12 -27.40 -13.73
C ARG A 44 -12.88 -28.67 -13.36
N GLY A 45 -13.82 -29.08 -14.21
CA GLY A 45 -14.75 -30.16 -13.88
C GLY A 45 -15.55 -29.82 -12.62
N GLU A 46 -15.49 -30.67 -11.60
CA GLU A 46 -16.19 -30.45 -10.31
C GLU A 46 -15.45 -29.52 -9.34
N LYS A 47 -14.20 -29.14 -9.64
CA LYS A 47 -13.42 -28.26 -8.77
C LYS A 47 -13.60 -26.80 -9.17
N VAL A 48 -13.93 -25.97 -8.18
CA VAL A 48 -13.97 -24.52 -8.32
C VAL A 48 -12.86 -23.91 -7.48
N LEU A 49 -12.05 -23.04 -8.07
CA LEU A 49 -11.04 -22.27 -7.39
C LEU A 49 -11.37 -20.79 -7.46
N VAL A 50 -11.31 -20.10 -6.32
CA VAL A 50 -11.40 -18.64 -6.24
C VAL A 50 -10.03 -18.11 -5.86
N ASN A 51 -9.47 -17.22 -6.68
CA ASN A 51 -8.12 -16.65 -6.48
C ASN A 51 -7.01 -17.72 -6.28
N GLY A 52 -7.19 -18.91 -6.85
CA GLY A 52 -6.25 -20.04 -6.72
C GLY A 52 -6.52 -20.97 -5.54
N SER A 53 -7.47 -20.65 -4.66
CA SER A 53 -7.85 -21.50 -3.52
C SER A 53 -9.13 -22.30 -3.82
N PRO A 54 -9.21 -23.59 -3.48
CA PRO A 54 -10.41 -24.40 -3.71
C PRO A 54 -11.56 -23.93 -2.80
N VAL A 55 -12.74 -23.75 -3.36
CA VAL A 55 -13.92 -23.26 -2.64
C VAL A 55 -15.10 -24.21 -2.87
N THR A 56 -15.94 -24.39 -1.84
CA THR A 56 -17.15 -25.22 -1.95
C THR A 56 -18.27 -24.46 -2.67
N ARG A 57 -19.17 -25.20 -3.32
CA ARG A 57 -20.30 -24.61 -4.06
C ARG A 57 -21.21 -23.73 -3.19
N GLY A 58 -21.40 -24.10 -1.91
CA GLY A 58 -22.17 -23.31 -0.96
C GLY A 58 -21.51 -21.97 -0.61
N ALA A 59 -20.20 -21.99 -0.36
CA ALA A 59 -19.43 -20.77 -0.09
C ALA A 59 -19.37 -19.83 -1.32
N LEU A 60 -19.27 -20.40 -2.52
CA LEU A 60 -19.33 -19.64 -3.76
C LEU A 60 -20.68 -18.92 -3.94
N GLY A 61 -21.79 -19.59 -3.61
CA GLY A 61 -23.12 -18.98 -3.66
C GLY A 61 -23.25 -17.77 -2.73
N SER A 62 -22.73 -17.86 -1.50
CA SER A 62 -22.74 -16.73 -0.57
C SER A 62 -21.88 -15.55 -1.02
N TRP A 63 -20.77 -15.79 -1.73
CA TRP A 63 -19.87 -14.73 -2.18
C TRP A 63 -20.36 -14.01 -3.44
N LEU A 64 -21.07 -14.73 -4.30
CA LEU A 64 -21.59 -14.19 -5.56
C LEU A 64 -22.94 -13.47 -5.39
N GLU A 65 -23.65 -13.67 -4.27
CA GLU A 65 -24.93 -13.04 -3.96
C GLU A 65 -25.89 -13.05 -5.17
N ASP A 66 -26.26 -11.88 -5.70
CA ASP A 66 -27.16 -11.72 -6.85
C ASP A 66 -26.58 -12.26 -8.17
N ALA A 67 -25.25 -12.41 -8.27
CA ALA A 67 -24.56 -13.01 -9.41
C ALA A 67 -24.41 -14.54 -9.29
N ALA A 68 -24.85 -15.14 -8.17
CA ALA A 68 -24.73 -16.59 -7.94
C ALA A 68 -25.55 -17.44 -8.92
N PRO A 69 -26.83 -17.13 -9.25
CA PRO A 69 -27.65 -18.00 -10.07
C PRO A 69 -27.05 -18.39 -11.43
N PRO A 70 -26.58 -17.44 -12.28
CA PRO A 70 -26.03 -17.81 -13.59
C PRO A 70 -24.69 -18.55 -13.50
N VAL A 71 -23.88 -18.27 -12.48
CA VAL A 71 -22.58 -18.94 -12.30
C VAL A 71 -22.78 -20.37 -11.75
N LEU A 72 -23.74 -20.57 -10.86
CA LEU A 72 -24.08 -21.88 -10.32
C LEU A 72 -24.72 -22.78 -11.39
N GLU A 73 -25.54 -22.23 -12.28
CA GLU A 73 -26.10 -22.97 -13.42
C GLU A 73 -25.01 -23.38 -14.43
N LEU A 74 -24.01 -22.52 -14.66
CA LEU A 74 -22.84 -22.85 -15.48
C LEU A 74 -22.03 -24.03 -14.92
N LEU A 75 -21.95 -24.18 -13.60
CA LEU A 75 -21.25 -25.31 -12.94
C LEU A 75 -21.94 -26.65 -13.16
N ASP A 76 -23.25 -26.67 -13.44
CA ASP A 76 -23.99 -27.91 -13.71
C ASP A 76 -23.81 -28.41 -15.15
N LEU A 77 -23.28 -27.57 -16.04
CA LEU A 77 -23.04 -27.95 -17.41
C LEU A 77 -21.76 -28.81 -17.54
N PRO A 78 -21.77 -29.83 -18.42
CA PRO A 78 -20.55 -30.56 -18.77
C PRO A 78 -19.47 -29.61 -19.30
N VAL A 79 -18.19 -29.90 -19.04
CA VAL A 79 -17.04 -29.05 -19.45
C VAL A 79 -17.04 -28.73 -20.95
N ALA A 80 -17.47 -29.67 -21.79
CA ALA A 80 -17.60 -29.44 -23.22
C ALA A 80 -18.66 -28.38 -23.55
N GLU A 81 -19.78 -28.36 -22.83
CA GLU A 81 -20.89 -27.43 -23.05
C GLU A 81 -20.59 -26.05 -22.46
N GLN A 82 -19.97 -25.98 -21.28
CA GLN A 82 -19.44 -24.73 -20.69
C GLN A 82 -18.55 -23.97 -21.69
N ARG A 83 -17.68 -24.69 -22.40
CA ARG A 83 -16.76 -24.11 -23.38
C ARG A 83 -17.47 -23.66 -24.65
N ARG A 84 -18.43 -24.44 -25.14
CA ARG A 84 -19.23 -24.10 -26.32
C ARG A 84 -20.08 -22.85 -26.10
N LEU A 85 -20.60 -22.67 -24.89
CA LEU A 85 -21.39 -21.51 -24.49
C LEU A 85 -20.64 -20.16 -24.67
N PHE A 86 -19.31 -20.17 -24.54
CA PHE A 86 -18.44 -19.01 -24.75
C PHE A 86 -17.63 -19.07 -26.05
N GLY A 87 -17.96 -19.97 -26.98
CA GLY A 87 -17.30 -20.09 -28.28
C GLY A 87 -15.90 -20.71 -28.26
N PHE A 88 -15.54 -21.43 -27.19
CA PHE A 88 -14.26 -22.14 -27.08
C PHE A 88 -14.35 -23.55 -27.67
N ALA A 89 -13.26 -24.01 -28.29
CA ALA A 89 -13.17 -25.38 -28.79
C ALA A 89 -13.28 -26.39 -27.63
N PRO A 90 -13.99 -27.53 -27.81
CA PRO A 90 -14.07 -28.58 -26.78
C PRO A 90 -12.67 -29.09 -26.43
N PRO A 91 -12.45 -29.57 -25.19
CA PRO A 91 -11.16 -30.08 -24.79
C PRO A 91 -10.81 -31.28 -25.68
N ALA A 92 -9.55 -31.37 -26.12
CA ALA A 92 -9.11 -32.48 -26.95
C ALA A 92 -9.41 -33.81 -26.23
N PRO A 93 -9.94 -34.84 -26.91
CA PRO A 93 -10.16 -36.13 -26.27
C PRO A 93 -8.83 -36.62 -25.71
N SER A 94 -8.79 -36.82 -24.40
CA SER A 94 -7.63 -37.36 -23.71
C SER A 94 -7.33 -38.74 -24.29
N SER A 95 -6.21 -38.84 -25.00
CA SER A 95 -5.50 -40.12 -25.12
C SER A 95 -5.30 -40.64 -23.70
N GLN A 96 -5.77 -41.86 -23.46
CA GLN A 96 -5.71 -42.64 -22.22
C GLN A 96 -4.43 -42.40 -21.39
N PRO A 97 -4.46 -42.65 -20.07
CA PRO A 97 -3.25 -42.58 -19.26
C PRO A 97 -2.22 -43.55 -19.85
N ARG A 98 -1.11 -43.00 -20.34
CA ARG A 98 0.03 -43.81 -20.77
C ARG A 98 0.59 -44.45 -19.52
N ALA A 99 0.46 -45.78 -19.44
CA ALA A 99 1.22 -46.59 -18.50
C ALA A 99 2.70 -46.20 -18.60
N GLU A 100 3.26 -45.79 -17.48
CA GLU A 100 4.69 -45.65 -17.29
C GLU A 100 5.36 -47.00 -17.64
N PRO A 101 6.40 -47.02 -18.49
CA PRO A 101 7.05 -48.27 -18.86
C PRO A 101 7.84 -48.82 -17.67
N GLU A 102 7.70 -50.13 -17.45
CA GLU A 102 8.58 -50.90 -16.55
C GLU A 102 10.06 -50.64 -16.89
N PRO A 103 10.94 -50.42 -15.90
CA PRO A 103 12.37 -50.39 -16.15
C PRO A 103 12.91 -51.83 -16.23
N GLU A 104 13.35 -52.21 -17.43
CA GLU A 104 14.27 -53.33 -17.67
C GLU A 104 15.58 -53.14 -16.88
N THR A 105 16.04 -54.25 -16.32
CA THR A 105 17.20 -54.46 -15.46
C THR A 105 18.57 -54.06 -16.04
N ALA A 106 19.39 -53.40 -15.22
CA ALA A 106 20.86 -53.46 -15.24
C ALA A 106 21.41 -53.30 -13.78
N PRO A 107 22.61 -53.81 -13.45
CA PRO A 107 22.85 -54.49 -12.17
C PRO A 107 23.43 -53.64 -11.02
N ALA A 108 23.07 -54.07 -9.81
CA ALA A 108 23.83 -54.09 -8.55
C ALA A 108 24.64 -52.85 -8.12
N ALA A 109 24.11 -52.14 -7.13
CA ALA A 109 24.90 -51.49 -6.08
C ALA A 109 24.15 -51.64 -4.73
N GLU A 110 24.89 -52.00 -3.69
CA GLU A 110 24.45 -52.54 -2.40
C GLU A 110 23.51 -51.62 -1.59
N ALA A 111 22.52 -52.26 -0.95
CA ALA A 111 21.70 -51.68 0.11
C ALA A 111 22.25 -52.04 1.50
N PRO A 112 22.24 -51.12 2.49
CA PRO A 112 22.53 -51.43 3.89
C PRO A 112 21.35 -52.19 4.56
N PRO A 113 21.61 -52.97 5.63
CA PRO A 113 20.71 -54.02 6.08
C PRO A 113 19.54 -53.52 6.93
N GLN A 114 18.40 -54.18 6.78
CA GLN A 114 17.22 -54.08 7.65
C GLN A 114 17.44 -54.90 8.94
N PRO A 115 16.97 -54.44 10.12
CA PRO A 115 16.90 -55.29 11.30
C PRO A 115 15.69 -56.22 11.26
N GLU A 116 15.96 -57.50 11.57
CA GLU A 116 15.02 -58.60 11.68
C GLU A 116 14.05 -58.46 12.85
N VAL A 117 12.82 -58.93 12.62
CA VAL A 117 11.80 -59.22 13.63
C VAL A 117 12.06 -60.62 14.21
N PRO A 118 11.97 -60.81 15.54
CA PRO A 118 11.67 -62.10 16.12
C PRO A 118 10.24 -62.18 16.69
N SER A 119 9.64 -63.36 16.55
CA SER A 119 8.41 -63.84 17.20
C SER A 119 8.66 -65.33 17.54
N PRO A 120 7.99 -66.00 18.50
CA PRO A 120 7.33 -65.57 19.73
C PRO A 120 7.84 -66.32 20.98
N GLU A 121 7.68 -65.75 22.18
CA GLU A 121 7.63 -66.52 23.43
C GLU A 121 6.50 -65.98 24.31
N ALA A 122 5.61 -66.87 24.74
CA ALA A 122 4.57 -66.63 25.75
C ALA A 122 4.69 -67.74 26.82
N PRO A 123 4.18 -67.59 28.05
CA PRO A 123 3.49 -66.44 28.64
C PRO A 123 4.03 -66.03 30.04
N ALA A 124 3.90 -64.76 30.40
CA ALA A 124 3.94 -64.33 31.81
C ALA A 124 2.78 -63.36 32.09
N VAL A 125 1.75 -63.91 32.73
CA VAL A 125 0.67 -63.29 33.50
C VAL A 125 0.46 -61.78 33.28
N GLU A 126 -0.50 -61.47 32.40
CA GLU A 126 -1.04 -60.13 32.20
C GLU A 126 -1.76 -59.67 33.48
N ARG A 127 -1.22 -58.62 34.12
CA ARG A 127 -1.97 -57.87 35.14
C ARG A 127 -3.02 -57.02 34.43
N ALA A 128 -4.21 -56.99 35.01
CA ALA A 128 -5.39 -56.30 34.51
C ALA A 128 -5.09 -54.87 33.99
N PRO A 129 -5.73 -54.44 32.88
CA PRO A 129 -5.60 -53.08 32.39
C PRO A 129 -6.19 -52.09 33.39
N THR A 130 -5.46 -51.01 33.65
CA THR A 130 -5.99 -49.81 34.30
C THR A 130 -7.14 -49.26 33.47
N PRO A 131 -8.28 -48.89 34.07
CA PRO A 131 -9.43 -48.37 33.33
C PRO A 131 -9.07 -47.06 32.60
N PRO A 132 -9.70 -46.78 31.45
CA PRO A 132 -9.49 -45.54 30.72
C PRO A 132 -9.86 -44.35 31.62
N SER A 133 -9.03 -43.31 31.57
CA SER A 133 -9.30 -42.04 32.22
C SER A 133 -10.66 -41.50 31.73
N PRO A 134 -11.51 -40.95 32.62
CA PRO A 134 -12.78 -40.37 32.20
C PRO A 134 -12.52 -39.20 31.24
N PRO A 135 -13.45 -38.91 30.30
CA PRO A 135 -13.31 -37.78 29.40
C PRO A 135 -13.05 -36.52 30.21
N ARG A 136 -11.99 -35.78 29.87
CA ARG A 136 -11.68 -34.46 30.42
C ARG A 136 -12.90 -33.59 30.09
N ARG A 137 -13.75 -33.34 31.10
CA ARG A 137 -14.81 -32.33 31.00
C ARG A 137 -14.12 -31.03 30.60
N GLU A 138 -14.36 -30.57 29.37
CA GLU A 138 -14.22 -29.17 29.02
C GLU A 138 -15.05 -28.41 30.06
N ARG A 139 -14.34 -27.75 30.96
CA ARG A 139 -14.96 -26.87 31.92
C ARG A 139 -15.43 -25.71 31.05
N ARG A 140 -16.71 -25.69 30.69
CA ARG A 140 -17.37 -24.49 30.19
C ARG A 140 -17.19 -23.45 31.30
N ILE A 141 -16.16 -22.62 31.17
CA ILE A 141 -15.99 -21.47 32.04
C ILE A 141 -17.05 -20.49 31.54
N GLU A 142 -18.09 -20.31 32.35
CA GLU A 142 -19.05 -19.25 32.10
C GLU A 142 -18.29 -17.93 32.25
N PRO A 143 -18.24 -17.06 31.22
CA PRO A 143 -17.50 -15.82 31.29
C PRO A 143 -18.04 -14.97 32.45
N THR A 144 -17.18 -14.71 33.44
CA THR A 144 -17.63 -14.24 34.76
C THR A 144 -17.78 -12.72 34.81
N VAL A 145 -17.37 -12.00 33.76
CA VAL A 145 -17.37 -10.54 33.71
C VAL A 145 -17.73 -10.08 32.30
N HIS A 146 -18.96 -9.57 32.14
CA HIS A 146 -19.34 -8.76 30.98
C HIS A 146 -18.98 -7.31 31.30
N SER A 147 -17.91 -6.79 30.70
CA SER A 147 -17.62 -5.36 30.75
C SER A 147 -18.20 -4.67 29.52
N LYS A 148 -19.02 -3.63 29.75
CA LYS A 148 -19.51 -2.77 28.67
C LYS A 148 -18.35 -2.06 27.98
N ALA A 149 -18.59 -1.54 26.77
CA ALA A 149 -17.65 -0.71 26.01
C ALA A 149 -16.75 0.17 26.92
N LYS A 150 -15.44 -0.10 26.90
CA LYS A 150 -14.47 0.38 27.89
C LYS A 150 -13.41 1.24 27.20
N VAL A 151 -13.44 2.54 27.51
CA VAL A 151 -12.42 3.49 27.08
C VAL A 151 -11.42 3.72 28.22
N SER A 152 -10.13 3.46 27.98
CA SER A 152 -9.05 3.62 28.96
C SER A 152 -8.01 4.63 28.45
N ILE A 153 -7.61 5.57 29.30
CA ILE A 153 -6.61 6.60 28.97
C ILE A 153 -5.40 6.44 29.89
N GLY A 154 -4.23 6.27 29.30
CA GLY A 154 -2.93 6.24 29.99
C GLY A 154 -2.62 4.96 30.77
N LYS A 155 -3.47 3.93 30.69
CA LYS A 155 -3.28 2.65 31.38
C LYS A 155 -3.32 1.50 30.38
N LYS A 156 -2.42 0.53 30.54
CA LYS A 156 -2.49 -0.76 29.85
C LYS A 156 -3.81 -1.45 30.22
N VAL A 157 -4.48 -2.02 29.23
CA VAL A 157 -5.67 -2.86 29.44
C VAL A 157 -5.30 -4.29 29.04
N VAL A 158 -5.66 -5.24 29.90
CA VAL A 158 -5.54 -6.67 29.66
C VAL A 158 -6.96 -7.24 29.77
N VAL A 159 -7.36 -8.03 28.79
CA VAL A 159 -8.58 -8.84 28.82
C VAL A 159 -8.13 -10.27 29.04
N GLU A 160 -8.31 -10.77 30.26
CA GLU A 160 -7.87 -12.10 30.65
C GLU A 160 -8.71 -13.19 29.95
N GLU A 161 -8.18 -14.43 29.83
CA GLU A 161 -8.84 -15.58 29.17
C GLU A 161 -10.33 -15.82 29.55
N ASN A 162 -10.73 -15.39 30.76
CA ASN A 162 -12.07 -15.60 31.32
C ASN A 162 -12.96 -14.33 31.31
N GLU A 163 -12.52 -13.28 30.62
CA GLU A 163 -13.22 -11.99 30.49
C GLU A 163 -13.80 -11.82 29.08
N VAL A 164 -15.00 -11.26 29.00
CA VAL A 164 -15.63 -10.86 27.74
C VAL A 164 -15.87 -9.35 27.74
N ALA A 165 -15.34 -8.67 26.73
CA ALA A 165 -15.52 -7.24 26.52
C ALA A 165 -16.39 -6.98 25.27
N GLU A 166 -17.11 -5.86 25.24
CA GLU A 166 -17.81 -5.38 24.03
C GLU A 166 -16.82 -4.66 23.10
N ASP A 167 -16.71 -3.34 23.23
CA ASP A 167 -15.72 -2.52 22.52
C ASP A 167 -14.60 -2.06 23.46
N LEU A 168 -13.37 -2.01 22.96
CA LEU A 168 -12.19 -1.59 23.70
C LEU A 168 -11.47 -0.47 22.98
N VAL A 169 -11.27 0.65 23.66
CA VAL A 169 -10.45 1.76 23.15
C VAL A 169 -9.41 2.16 24.20
N VAL A 170 -8.14 2.01 23.87
CA VAL A 170 -7.00 2.38 24.74
C VAL A 170 -6.23 3.53 24.13
N ILE A 171 -6.00 4.61 24.89
CA ILE A 171 -5.24 5.78 24.44
C ILE A 171 -3.99 5.96 25.29
N GLY A 172 -2.82 5.99 24.65
CA GLY A 172 -1.50 6.23 25.24
C GLY A 172 -0.84 5.01 25.88
N ASN A 173 -1.35 3.79 25.62
CA ASN A 173 -0.77 2.55 26.11
C ASN A 173 -1.17 1.36 25.21
N SER A 174 -0.66 0.16 25.52
CA SER A 174 -0.93 -1.08 24.77
C SER A 174 -2.16 -1.82 25.30
N LEU A 175 -2.73 -2.66 24.44
CA LEU A 175 -3.88 -3.53 24.71
C LEU A 175 -3.44 -4.99 24.54
N GLU A 176 -3.79 -5.86 25.50
CA GLU A 176 -3.53 -7.30 25.46
C GLU A 176 -4.84 -8.05 25.63
N ILE A 177 -5.13 -9.00 24.75
CA ILE A 177 -6.40 -9.69 24.65
C ILE A 177 -6.14 -11.20 24.63
N ASP A 178 -6.32 -11.83 25.78
CA ASP A 178 -6.24 -13.29 25.96
C ASP A 178 -7.66 -13.91 26.00
N GLY A 179 -8.67 -13.10 26.35
CA GLY A 179 -10.08 -13.48 26.40
C GLY A 179 -10.87 -13.24 25.11
N GLU A 180 -12.13 -12.82 25.24
CA GLU A 180 -13.02 -12.58 24.09
C GLU A 180 -13.49 -11.12 24.02
N VAL A 181 -13.45 -10.54 22.82
CA VAL A 181 -13.96 -9.21 22.50
C VAL A 181 -15.05 -9.35 21.45
N LEU A 182 -16.27 -8.93 21.78
CA LEU A 182 -17.44 -9.07 20.92
C LEU A 182 -17.54 -7.99 19.83
N GLY A 183 -16.90 -6.85 20.04
CA GLY A 183 -16.84 -5.72 19.12
C GLY A 183 -15.42 -5.37 18.72
N ASP A 184 -15.12 -4.07 18.66
CA ASP A 184 -13.86 -3.57 18.12
C ASP A 184 -12.78 -3.37 19.19
N ALA A 185 -11.52 -3.60 18.84
CA ALA A 185 -10.36 -3.40 19.69
C ALA A 185 -9.40 -2.37 19.08
N LEU A 186 -9.34 -1.17 19.66
CA LEU A 186 -8.53 -0.06 19.17
C LEU A 186 -7.50 0.40 20.21
N ALA A 187 -6.23 0.50 19.82
CA ALA A 187 -5.18 1.17 20.60
C ALA A 187 -4.60 2.37 19.84
N VAL A 188 -4.55 3.53 20.49
CA VAL A 188 -3.97 4.77 19.97
C VAL A 188 -2.73 5.14 20.79
N GLY A 189 -1.56 5.17 20.16
CA GLY A 189 -0.27 5.41 20.80
C GLY A 189 0.31 4.17 21.50
N GLY A 190 -0.06 2.96 21.08
CA GLY A 190 0.42 1.70 21.65
C GLY A 190 0.06 0.48 20.81
N SER A 191 0.68 -0.66 21.12
CA SER A 191 0.51 -1.93 20.38
C SER A 191 -0.74 -2.69 20.84
N VAL A 192 -1.26 -3.56 19.97
CA VAL A 192 -2.31 -4.53 20.33
C VAL A 192 -1.72 -5.94 20.24
N ARG A 193 -1.83 -6.73 21.30
CA ARG A 193 -1.53 -8.17 21.28
C ARG A 193 -2.83 -8.95 21.42
N VAL A 194 -3.06 -9.90 20.53
CA VAL A 194 -4.23 -10.78 20.54
C VAL A 194 -3.73 -12.22 20.62
N ASP A 195 -4.15 -12.94 21.65
CA ASP A 195 -4.02 -14.40 21.80
C ASP A 195 -5.41 -15.06 21.94
N GLY A 196 -6.46 -14.25 22.13
CA GLY A 196 -7.84 -14.69 22.23
C GLY A 196 -8.68 -14.42 20.96
N ARG A 197 -9.99 -14.19 21.16
CA ARG A 197 -10.97 -13.99 20.07
C ARG A 197 -11.45 -12.55 20.00
N VAL A 198 -11.42 -11.95 18.82
CA VAL A 198 -12.02 -10.64 18.52
C VAL A 198 -13.03 -10.79 17.39
N SER A 199 -14.29 -10.47 17.67
CA SER A 199 -15.39 -10.60 16.71
C SER A 199 -15.49 -9.41 15.75
N GLY A 200 -15.01 -8.23 16.15
CA GLY A 200 -14.96 -7.01 15.33
C GLY A 200 -13.57 -6.73 14.74
N ASP A 201 -13.29 -5.45 14.50
CA ASP A 201 -12.04 -4.97 13.92
C ASP A 201 -10.95 -4.78 15.00
N VAL A 202 -9.70 -5.05 14.64
CA VAL A 202 -8.51 -4.76 15.46
C VAL A 202 -7.72 -3.63 14.83
N ALA A 203 -7.47 -2.57 15.56
CA ALA A 203 -6.72 -1.43 15.08
C ALA A 203 -5.65 -0.94 16.06
N SER A 204 -4.45 -0.64 15.54
CA SER A 204 -3.40 0.06 16.27
C SER A 204 -2.96 1.31 15.50
N VAL A 205 -2.88 2.45 16.19
CA VAL A 205 -2.34 3.71 15.63
C VAL A 205 -1.08 4.07 16.41
N GLY A 206 0.08 3.99 15.77
CA GLY A 206 1.41 4.28 16.33
C GLY A 206 2.07 3.10 17.04
N GLY A 207 1.59 1.88 16.82
CA GLY A 207 2.13 0.64 17.39
C GLY A 207 1.94 -0.55 16.45
N THR A 208 2.43 -1.72 16.87
CA THR A 208 2.34 -2.99 16.10
C THR A 208 1.13 -3.80 16.58
N VAL A 209 0.47 -4.53 15.68
CA VAL A 209 -0.50 -5.56 16.04
C VAL A 209 0.20 -6.91 16.04
N TYR A 210 0.19 -7.61 17.17
CA TYR A 210 0.71 -8.97 17.33
C TYR A 210 -0.46 -9.93 17.40
N LEU A 211 -0.53 -10.88 16.47
CA LEU A 211 -1.49 -11.97 16.44
C LEU A 211 -0.75 -13.26 16.78
N GLU A 212 -0.91 -13.72 18.01
CA GLU A 212 -0.27 -14.93 18.55
C GLU A 212 -1.00 -16.20 18.06
N ASP A 213 -0.47 -17.37 18.36
CA ASP A 213 -0.95 -18.65 17.82
C ASP A 213 -2.46 -18.94 18.00
N ASP A 214 -3.10 -18.55 19.11
CA ASP A 214 -4.53 -18.80 19.34
C ASP A 214 -5.46 -17.65 18.86
N ALA A 215 -4.87 -16.59 18.29
CA ALA A 215 -5.57 -15.38 17.88
C ALA A 215 -6.62 -15.64 16.79
N GLN A 216 -7.86 -15.20 17.04
CA GLN A 216 -8.95 -15.27 16.06
C GLN A 216 -9.62 -13.92 15.88
N VAL A 217 -9.35 -13.25 14.76
CA VAL A 217 -9.96 -11.96 14.42
C VAL A 217 -10.95 -12.15 13.27
N HIS A 218 -12.23 -11.84 13.53
CA HIS A 218 -13.27 -11.98 12.53
C HIS A 218 -13.40 -10.75 11.62
N GLY A 219 -13.06 -9.56 12.12
CA GLY A 219 -13.02 -8.32 11.34
C GLY A 219 -11.67 -8.08 10.67
N ASN A 220 -11.44 -6.81 10.35
CA ASN A 220 -10.22 -6.30 9.73
C ASN A 220 -9.13 -6.07 10.77
N VAL A 221 -7.87 -6.18 10.35
CA VAL A 221 -6.71 -5.82 11.17
C VAL A 221 -6.01 -4.65 10.52
N VAL A 222 -5.93 -3.52 11.22
CA VAL A 222 -5.33 -2.29 10.71
C VAL A 222 -4.21 -1.82 11.63
N SER A 223 -3.01 -1.63 11.09
CA SER A 223 -1.87 -1.05 11.81
C SER A 223 -1.43 0.23 11.10
N VAL A 224 -1.44 1.37 11.79
CA VAL A 224 -1.07 2.68 11.23
C VAL A 224 0.17 3.20 11.97
N GLY A 225 1.35 3.18 11.36
CA GLY A 225 2.60 3.62 12.00
C GLY A 225 3.40 2.52 12.70
N GLY A 226 2.95 1.27 12.61
CA GLY A 226 3.72 0.06 12.97
C GLY A 226 3.52 -1.02 11.92
N GLY A 227 3.62 -2.30 12.32
CA GLY A 227 3.35 -3.46 11.45
C GLY A 227 2.26 -4.38 11.99
N ILE A 228 2.00 -5.49 11.30
CA ILE A 228 1.20 -6.62 11.76
C ILE A 228 2.12 -7.85 11.77
N GLU A 229 2.37 -8.39 12.96
CA GLU A 229 3.10 -9.66 13.15
C GLU A 229 2.08 -10.76 13.42
N ARG A 230 2.12 -11.81 12.61
CA ARG A 230 1.15 -12.91 12.68
C ARG A 230 1.87 -14.25 12.79
N GLU A 231 1.54 -15.00 13.83
CA GLU A 231 1.99 -16.38 14.01
C GLU A 231 1.17 -17.38 13.16
N GLU A 232 1.69 -18.60 13.00
CA GLU A 232 1.17 -19.57 12.04
C GLU A 232 -0.23 -20.09 12.43
N GLY A 233 -0.55 -20.11 13.73
CA GLY A 233 -1.87 -20.49 14.26
C GLY A 233 -2.95 -19.40 14.15
N ALA A 234 -2.55 -18.12 14.10
CA ALA A 234 -3.46 -16.99 14.09
C ALA A 234 -4.39 -17.01 12.86
N THR A 235 -5.68 -16.72 13.03
CA THR A 235 -6.68 -16.66 11.96
C THR A 235 -7.31 -15.27 11.87
N VAL A 236 -7.19 -14.64 10.71
CA VAL A 236 -7.85 -13.36 10.38
C VAL A 236 -8.82 -13.59 9.22
N LEU A 237 -10.10 -13.29 9.44
CA LEU A 237 -11.16 -13.47 8.43
C LEU A 237 -11.37 -12.22 7.56
N GLY A 238 -11.04 -11.03 8.07
CA GLY A 238 -11.11 -9.77 7.32
C GLY A 238 -9.82 -9.39 6.59
N GLU A 239 -9.73 -8.14 6.15
CA GLU A 239 -8.55 -7.59 5.46
C GLU A 239 -7.46 -7.18 6.47
N GLN A 240 -6.20 -7.37 6.10
CA GLN A 240 -5.04 -6.89 6.85
C GLN A 240 -4.46 -5.68 6.11
N SER A 241 -4.39 -4.54 6.78
CA SER A 241 -3.92 -3.28 6.20
C SER A 241 -2.86 -2.63 7.07
N GLU A 242 -1.68 -2.45 6.50
CA GLU A 242 -0.55 -1.76 7.12
C GLU A 242 -0.36 -0.41 6.46
N VAL A 243 -0.42 0.66 7.26
CA VAL A 243 -0.19 2.03 6.83
C VAL A 243 1.02 2.55 7.60
N ALA A 244 2.22 2.28 7.11
CA ALA A 244 3.42 2.74 7.77
C ALA A 244 3.55 4.27 7.73
N PHE A 245 3.61 4.90 8.90
CA PHE A 245 4.13 6.25 9.07
C PHE A 245 5.66 6.18 9.03
N GLY A 246 6.22 6.13 7.82
CA GLY A 246 7.64 6.37 7.63
C GLY A 246 8.50 5.18 7.20
N GLU A 247 7.92 4.09 6.67
CA GLU A 247 8.72 3.08 5.95
C GLU A 247 9.50 3.70 4.79
N GLY A 248 8.99 4.77 4.17
CA GLY A 248 9.75 5.56 3.18
C GLY A 248 10.87 6.45 3.75
N ILE A 249 11.12 6.47 5.07
CA ILE A 249 12.11 7.37 5.70
C ILE A 249 13.28 6.58 6.32
N PHE A 250 13.08 5.32 6.75
CA PHE A 250 14.10 4.54 7.45
C PHE A 250 14.34 3.11 6.95
N ASP A 251 13.64 2.60 5.91
CA ASP A 251 14.08 1.34 5.30
C ASP A 251 15.37 1.54 4.50
N SER A 252 16.30 0.63 4.74
CA SER A 252 17.65 0.63 4.20
C SER A 252 17.74 0.46 2.68
N LYS A 253 16.63 0.07 2.07
CA LYS A 253 16.50 -0.10 0.62
C LYS A 253 15.90 1.10 -0.07
N ASP A 254 15.16 1.92 0.65
CA ASP A 254 14.30 2.98 0.10
C ASP A 254 14.96 4.36 0.16
N TRP A 255 16.14 4.50 0.78
CA TRP A 255 16.88 5.77 0.77
C TRP A 255 17.16 6.31 -0.65
N PHE A 256 17.24 5.42 -1.64
CA PHE A 256 17.46 5.79 -3.04
C PHE A 256 16.18 6.10 -3.82
N ASP A 257 15.01 5.86 -3.21
CA ASP A 257 13.70 6.10 -3.82
C ASP A 257 12.95 7.26 -3.14
N ILE A 258 13.62 8.03 -2.27
CA ILE A 258 13.15 9.36 -1.80
C ILE A 258 13.32 10.40 -2.92
N ALA A 259 12.66 10.16 -4.04
CA ALA A 259 12.35 11.17 -5.06
C ALA A 259 10.88 11.56 -4.90
N PRO A 260 10.51 12.84 -5.10
CA PRO A 260 9.14 13.29 -4.88
C PRO A 260 8.23 12.64 -5.94
N VAL A 261 7.34 11.74 -5.50
CA VAL A 261 6.26 11.14 -6.31
C VAL A 261 6.79 10.43 -7.57
N GLU A 262 7.58 9.37 -7.39
CA GLU A 262 7.83 8.42 -8.48
C GLU A 262 6.61 7.50 -8.66
N PHE A 263 5.72 7.86 -9.61
CA PHE A 263 4.76 6.93 -10.22
C PHE A 263 5.58 5.87 -10.98
N THR A 264 6.14 4.90 -10.27
CA THR A 264 6.77 3.72 -10.89
C THR A 264 5.75 2.59 -10.84
N PRO A 265 5.08 2.25 -11.96
CA PRO A 265 4.38 0.99 -12.05
C PRO A 265 5.37 -0.13 -11.72
N HIS A 266 4.92 -1.23 -11.12
CA HIS A 266 5.73 -2.37 -10.65
C HIS A 266 6.41 -3.17 -11.78
N TRP A 267 7.15 -2.48 -12.64
CA TRP A 267 7.75 -3.02 -13.84
C TRP A 267 8.90 -3.97 -13.51
N PRO A 268 9.08 -5.04 -14.30
CA PRO A 268 10.18 -5.97 -14.12
C PRO A 268 11.53 -5.24 -14.10
N ARG A 269 12.51 -5.77 -13.34
CA ARG A 269 13.84 -5.18 -13.15
C ARG A 269 14.51 -4.56 -14.40
N PRO A 270 14.48 -5.16 -15.60
CA PRO A 270 15.08 -4.54 -16.79
C PRO A 270 14.38 -3.24 -17.26
N PHE A 271 13.12 -3.05 -16.89
CA PHE A 271 12.32 -1.88 -17.31
C PHE A 271 12.29 -0.76 -16.27
N ARG A 272 12.80 -0.96 -15.04
CA ARG A 272 12.83 0.09 -14.01
C ARG A 272 13.65 1.31 -14.43
N MET A 273 14.78 1.11 -15.11
CA MET A 273 15.60 2.24 -15.61
C MET A 273 14.83 3.08 -16.63
N VAL A 274 14.05 2.42 -17.49
CA VAL A 274 13.16 3.06 -18.47
C VAL A 274 12.04 3.82 -17.74
N GLY A 275 11.44 3.22 -16.70
CA GLY A 275 10.46 3.87 -15.83
C GLY A 275 10.99 5.14 -15.16
N ARG A 276 12.18 5.08 -14.55
CA ARG A 276 12.85 6.24 -13.92
C ARG A 276 13.14 7.35 -14.93
N PHE A 277 13.60 6.99 -16.14
CA PHE A 277 13.82 7.95 -17.21
C PHE A 277 12.52 8.67 -17.62
N PHE A 278 11.44 7.93 -17.88
CA PHE A 278 10.16 8.53 -18.25
C PHE A 278 9.49 9.29 -17.11
N GLY A 279 9.65 8.83 -15.86
CA GLY A 279 9.19 9.55 -14.67
C GLY A 279 9.92 10.87 -14.49
N GLY A 280 11.25 10.87 -14.59
CA GLY A 280 12.06 12.08 -14.55
C GLY A 280 11.75 13.06 -15.70
N LEU A 281 11.54 12.54 -16.92
CA LEU A 281 11.13 13.35 -18.06
C LEU A 281 9.72 13.93 -17.86
N GLY A 282 8.78 13.14 -17.32
CA GLY A 282 7.44 13.58 -16.98
C GLY A 282 7.43 14.70 -15.95
N ARG A 283 8.21 14.56 -14.87
CA ARG A 283 8.45 15.60 -13.86
C ARG A 283 9.02 16.87 -14.49
N LEU A 284 10.03 16.75 -15.35
CA LEU A 284 10.65 17.88 -16.04
C LEU A 284 9.61 18.63 -16.90
N ILE A 285 8.84 17.90 -17.72
CA ILE A 285 7.79 18.48 -18.57
C ILE A 285 6.73 19.17 -17.71
N PHE A 286 6.29 18.52 -16.63
CA PHE A 286 5.31 19.09 -15.70
C PHE A 286 5.81 20.38 -15.05
N LEU A 287 7.05 20.40 -14.54
CA LEU A 287 7.65 21.59 -13.95
C LEU A 287 7.78 22.72 -14.96
N VAL A 288 8.24 22.43 -16.18
CA VAL A 288 8.32 23.44 -17.26
C VAL A 288 6.93 24.01 -17.55
N LEU A 289 5.89 23.18 -17.65
CA LEU A 289 4.53 23.61 -17.93
C LEU A 289 3.96 24.49 -16.81
N VAL A 290 4.06 24.04 -15.55
CA VAL A 290 3.48 24.75 -14.40
C VAL A 290 4.25 26.05 -14.11
N THR A 291 5.57 26.04 -14.14
CA THR A 291 6.37 27.26 -13.92
C THR A 291 6.20 28.28 -15.05
N SER A 292 6.05 27.81 -16.29
CA SER A 292 5.69 28.68 -17.43
C SER A 292 4.33 29.33 -17.23
N LEU A 293 3.34 28.57 -16.72
CA LEU A 293 2.03 29.11 -16.37
C LEU A 293 2.13 30.16 -15.27
N VAL A 294 2.94 29.92 -14.23
CA VAL A 294 3.14 30.90 -13.15
C VAL A 294 3.78 32.18 -13.68
N LEU A 295 4.77 32.07 -14.58
CA LEU A 295 5.40 33.21 -15.24
C LEU A 295 4.41 34.03 -16.09
N LEU A 296 3.44 33.37 -16.71
CA LEU A 296 2.36 34.01 -17.49
C LEU A 296 1.32 34.72 -16.60
N ILE A 297 0.91 34.09 -15.49
CA ILE A 297 -0.14 34.64 -14.60
C ILE A 297 0.41 35.76 -13.71
N LEU A 298 1.63 35.60 -13.19
CA LEU A 298 2.22 36.49 -12.19
C LEU A 298 3.55 37.13 -12.66
N PRO A 299 3.61 37.74 -13.86
CA PRO A 299 4.86 38.21 -14.45
C PRO A 299 5.48 39.37 -13.65
N ASN A 300 4.67 40.16 -12.94
CA ASN A 300 5.14 41.28 -12.13
C ASN A 300 5.85 40.80 -10.86
N GLN A 301 5.30 39.77 -10.21
CA GLN A 301 5.87 39.19 -9.00
C GLN A 301 7.21 38.54 -9.31
N MET A 302 7.30 37.83 -10.44
CA MET A 302 8.55 37.20 -10.86
C MET A 302 9.67 38.21 -11.12
N ARG A 303 9.37 39.35 -11.78
CA ARG A 303 10.37 40.41 -11.99
C ARG A 303 10.87 41.05 -10.69
N ARG A 304 9.99 41.19 -9.68
CA ARG A 304 10.39 41.72 -8.36
C ARG A 304 11.26 40.72 -7.61
N ALA A 305 10.89 39.43 -7.60
CA ALA A 305 11.68 38.39 -6.97
C ALA A 305 13.06 38.24 -7.64
N GLU A 306 13.13 38.27 -8.98
CA GLU A 306 14.39 38.26 -9.73
C GLU A 306 15.28 39.46 -9.37
N ALA A 307 14.72 40.67 -9.23
CA ALA A 307 15.47 41.85 -8.85
C ALA A 307 16.09 41.73 -7.44
N VAL A 308 15.42 41.07 -6.49
CA VAL A 308 15.99 40.78 -5.16
C VAL A 308 17.17 39.82 -5.29
N LEU A 309 17.04 38.75 -6.08
CA LEU A 309 18.12 37.78 -6.30
C LEU A 309 19.32 38.37 -7.07
N GLU A 310 19.12 39.39 -7.89
CA GLU A 310 20.20 40.12 -8.55
C GLU A 310 20.97 41.02 -7.59
N ARG A 311 20.26 41.70 -6.68
CA ARG A 311 20.86 42.66 -5.76
C ARG A 311 21.53 41.99 -4.57
N GLU A 312 20.82 41.09 -3.89
CA GLU A 312 21.21 40.60 -2.56
C GLU A 312 20.89 39.10 -2.38
N PRO A 313 21.54 38.19 -3.13
CA PRO A 313 21.21 36.76 -3.14
C PRO A 313 21.39 36.09 -1.77
N TRP A 314 22.38 36.51 -0.99
CA TRP A 314 22.61 35.94 0.35
C TRP A 314 21.54 36.35 1.36
N LYS A 315 20.98 37.58 1.24
CA LYS A 315 19.86 38.01 2.08
C LYS A 315 18.58 37.29 1.69
N ALA A 316 18.38 37.04 0.40
CA ALA A 316 17.29 36.18 -0.08
C ALA A 316 17.44 34.76 0.49
N ALA A 317 18.63 34.15 0.45
CA ALA A 317 18.85 32.83 1.07
C ALA A 317 18.47 32.81 2.56
N LEU A 318 18.93 33.81 3.31
CA LEU A 318 18.64 33.93 4.74
C LEU A 318 17.15 34.14 5.01
N ALA A 319 16.50 35.05 4.26
CA ALA A 319 15.07 35.30 4.37
C ALA A 319 14.25 34.04 4.03
N GLY A 320 14.71 33.25 3.05
CA GLY A 320 14.10 31.97 2.69
C GLY A 320 14.23 30.93 3.79
N LEU A 321 15.42 30.79 4.38
CA LEU A 321 15.64 29.87 5.49
C LEU A 321 14.82 30.23 6.72
N VAL A 322 14.77 31.51 7.08
CA VAL A 322 13.90 32.03 8.15
C VAL A 322 12.43 31.80 7.79
N GLY A 323 12.04 32.03 6.54
CA GLY A 323 10.68 31.78 6.05
C GLY A 323 10.26 30.32 6.21
N ILE A 324 11.11 29.38 5.82
CA ILE A 324 10.88 27.93 6.00
C ILE A 324 10.80 27.58 7.48
N LEU A 325 11.70 28.14 8.31
CA LEU A 325 11.68 27.89 9.76
C LEU A 325 10.38 28.41 10.40
N VAL A 326 9.94 29.63 10.06
CA VAL A 326 8.66 30.18 10.55
C VAL A 326 7.47 29.37 10.03
N TYR A 327 7.49 28.96 8.77
CA TYR A 327 6.45 28.12 8.19
C TYR A 327 6.32 26.79 8.97
N CYS A 328 7.43 26.09 9.23
CA CYS A 328 7.43 24.81 9.92
C CYS A 328 7.18 24.93 11.44
N VAL A 329 7.75 25.93 12.11
CA VAL A 329 7.71 26.05 13.59
C VAL A 329 6.48 26.80 14.08
N VAL A 330 5.94 27.72 13.28
CA VAL A 330 4.81 28.57 13.69
C VAL A 330 3.56 28.21 12.90
N LEU A 331 3.62 28.31 11.56
CA LEU A 331 2.42 28.22 10.74
C LEU A 331 1.79 26.83 10.77
N VAL A 332 2.60 25.77 10.61
CA VAL A 332 2.11 24.38 10.63
C VAL A 332 1.53 23.99 11.99
N PRO A 333 2.18 24.23 13.15
CA PRO A 333 1.59 23.91 14.46
C PRO A 333 0.31 24.70 14.74
N VAL A 334 0.28 25.98 14.38
CA VAL A 334 -0.94 26.81 14.52
C VAL A 334 -2.07 26.25 13.65
N LEU A 335 -1.77 25.81 12.43
CA LEU A 335 -2.75 25.16 11.55
C LEU A 335 -3.29 23.86 12.17
N ILE A 336 -2.41 23.02 12.73
CA ILE A 336 -2.79 21.76 13.37
C ILE A 336 -3.71 22.04 14.57
N ILE A 337 -3.35 22.99 15.43
CA ILE A 337 -4.18 23.38 16.58
C ILE A 337 -5.53 23.92 16.10
N ALA A 338 -5.54 24.81 15.11
CA ALA A 338 -6.77 25.35 14.54
C ALA A 338 -7.66 24.25 13.95
N PHE A 339 -7.08 23.30 13.23
CA PHE A 339 -7.77 22.14 12.67
C PHE A 339 -8.41 21.28 13.76
N ILE A 340 -7.65 20.94 14.82
CA ILE A 340 -8.16 20.16 15.96
C ILE A 340 -9.33 20.87 16.64
N VAL A 341 -9.16 22.16 16.98
CA VAL A 341 -10.21 22.96 17.62
C VAL A 341 -11.48 23.00 16.77
N LEU A 342 -11.31 23.11 15.45
CA LEU A 342 -12.42 23.19 14.52
C LEU A 342 -13.13 21.84 14.36
N CYS A 343 -12.40 20.72 14.36
CA CYS A 343 -12.96 19.37 14.33
C CYS A 343 -13.76 19.01 15.59
N ILE A 344 -13.47 19.62 16.75
CA ILE A 344 -14.28 19.45 17.97
C ILE A 344 -15.71 19.98 17.75
N THR A 345 -15.90 20.92 16.85
CA THR A 345 -17.22 21.45 16.51
C THR A 345 -17.80 20.71 15.30
N LEU A 346 -19.03 20.20 15.40
CA LEU A 346 -19.70 19.50 14.29
C LEU A 346 -19.81 20.39 13.03
N ILE A 347 -20.07 21.69 13.22
CA ILE A 347 -20.12 22.70 12.15
C ILE A 347 -18.72 23.04 11.62
N GLY A 348 -17.68 22.80 12.41
CA GLY A 348 -16.31 23.10 12.03
C GLY A 348 -15.69 22.10 11.06
N ILE A 349 -16.12 20.83 11.04
CA ILE A 349 -15.53 19.82 10.14
C ILE A 349 -15.50 20.29 8.66
N PRO A 350 -16.60 20.82 8.07
CA PRO A 350 -16.54 21.41 6.72
C PRO A 350 -15.53 22.56 6.60
N VAL A 351 -15.46 23.44 7.60
CA VAL A 351 -14.52 24.57 7.62
C VAL A 351 -13.07 24.09 7.76
N ALA A 352 -12.83 23.00 8.50
CA ALA A 352 -11.51 22.42 8.71
C ALA A 352 -10.96 21.85 7.41
N ILE A 353 -11.81 21.18 6.64
CA ILE A 353 -11.47 20.68 5.30
C ILE A 353 -11.15 21.86 4.36
N LEU A 354 -11.96 22.93 4.37
CA LEU A 354 -11.71 24.11 3.55
C LEU A 354 -10.42 24.84 3.95
N LEU A 355 -10.13 24.95 5.25
CA LEU A 355 -8.91 25.54 5.78
C LEU A 355 -7.68 24.74 5.37
N LEU A 356 -7.73 23.41 5.46
CA LEU A 356 -6.65 22.53 5.01
C LEU A 356 -6.43 22.66 3.50
N LEU A 357 -7.51 22.65 2.71
CA LEU A 357 -7.43 22.83 1.26
C LEU A 357 -6.82 24.20 0.90
N ALA A 358 -7.28 25.27 1.53
CA ALA A 358 -6.75 26.62 1.31
C ALA A 358 -5.26 26.71 1.69
N PHE A 359 -4.86 26.07 2.78
CA PHE A 359 -3.48 26.01 3.22
C PHE A 359 -2.59 25.24 2.22
N ILE A 360 -3.06 24.09 1.73
CA ILE A 360 -2.35 23.30 0.71
C ILE A 360 -2.19 24.12 -0.56
N LEU A 361 -3.26 24.74 -1.06
CA LEU A 361 -3.23 25.58 -2.26
C LEU A 361 -2.30 26.78 -2.09
N PHE A 362 -2.33 27.45 -0.94
CA PHE A 362 -1.43 28.54 -0.61
C PHE A 362 0.04 28.08 -0.61
N SER A 363 0.32 26.92 -0.01
CA SER A 363 1.66 26.35 0.08
C SER A 363 2.18 25.94 -1.29
N ILE A 364 1.34 25.33 -2.14
CA ILE A 364 1.67 25.02 -3.54
C ILE A 364 1.94 26.31 -4.32
N ALA A 365 1.13 27.35 -4.17
CA ALA A 365 1.33 28.62 -4.86
C ALA A 365 2.65 29.29 -4.46
N LEU A 366 2.96 29.34 -3.16
CA LEU A 366 4.20 29.90 -2.64
C LEU A 366 5.41 29.08 -3.13
N ALA A 367 5.27 27.76 -3.13
CA ALA A 367 6.26 26.84 -3.64
C ALA A 367 6.56 27.10 -5.14
N LEU A 368 5.53 27.13 -5.99
CA LEU A 368 5.71 27.36 -7.42
C LEU A 368 6.34 28.73 -7.72
N LEU A 369 5.97 29.78 -6.96
CA LEU A 369 6.59 31.09 -7.06
C LEU A 369 8.07 31.06 -6.68
N ALA A 370 8.41 30.40 -5.57
CA ALA A 370 9.78 30.24 -5.11
C ALA A 370 10.62 29.56 -6.18
N TYR A 371 10.24 28.35 -6.60
CA TYR A 371 10.98 27.59 -7.60
C TYR A 371 11.13 28.33 -8.93
N THR A 372 10.04 28.95 -9.43
CA THR A 372 10.08 29.68 -10.71
C THR A 372 11.05 30.85 -10.68
N SER A 373 11.09 31.61 -9.57
CA SER A 373 12.00 32.77 -9.43
C SER A 373 13.48 32.36 -9.35
N ALA A 374 13.78 31.25 -8.66
CA ALA A 374 15.13 30.72 -8.60
C ALA A 374 15.57 30.15 -9.95
N ALA A 375 14.71 29.38 -10.62
CA ALA A 375 14.99 28.81 -11.93
C ALA A 375 15.22 29.91 -12.98
N SER A 376 14.36 30.93 -13.07
CA SER A 376 14.51 32.00 -14.05
C SER A 376 15.82 32.79 -13.85
N ARG A 377 16.20 33.06 -12.59
CA ARG A 377 17.46 33.72 -12.23
C ARG A 377 18.69 32.88 -12.54
N LEU A 378 18.65 31.58 -12.24
CA LEU A 378 19.76 30.67 -12.53
C LEU A 378 19.95 30.52 -14.04
N GLY A 379 18.83 30.45 -14.77
CA GLY A 379 18.83 30.42 -16.22
C GLY A 379 19.32 31.70 -16.88
N SER A 380 18.97 32.89 -16.34
CA SER A 380 19.48 34.16 -16.84
C SER A 380 20.99 34.28 -16.62
N TRP A 381 21.48 33.92 -15.43
CA TRP A 381 22.90 33.89 -15.10
C TRP A 381 23.70 33.02 -16.08
N PHE A 382 23.20 31.83 -16.39
CA PHE A 382 23.86 30.93 -17.32
C PHE A 382 23.77 31.42 -18.77
N ALA A 383 22.62 31.94 -19.20
CA ALA A 383 22.44 32.46 -20.56
C ALA A 383 23.36 33.66 -20.86
N GLU A 384 23.60 34.52 -19.88
CA GLU A 384 24.54 35.65 -19.96
C GLU A 384 25.98 35.19 -20.18
N ARG A 385 26.37 34.07 -19.57
CA ARG A 385 27.73 33.50 -19.67
C ARG A 385 28.06 32.95 -21.06
N PHE A 386 27.04 32.59 -21.84
CA PHE A 386 27.17 32.11 -23.23
C PHE A 386 26.81 33.19 -24.27
N ALA A 387 27.18 34.45 -23.97
CA ALA A 387 27.03 35.60 -24.87
C ALA A 387 25.61 35.83 -25.37
N GLY A 388 24.59 35.48 -24.57
CA GLY A 388 23.19 35.73 -24.93
C GLY A 388 22.70 34.94 -26.14
N ARG A 389 23.32 33.78 -26.46
CA ARG A 389 22.83 32.86 -27.51
C ARG A 389 21.42 32.35 -27.22
N PHE A 390 21.02 32.33 -25.95
CA PHE A 390 19.72 31.91 -25.47
C PHE A 390 18.85 33.15 -25.13
N GLN A 391 18.16 33.66 -26.15
CA GLN A 391 17.26 34.81 -26.03
C GLN A 391 15.84 34.35 -25.67
N GLY A 392 15.15 35.13 -24.83
CA GLY A 392 13.76 34.88 -24.45
C GLY A 392 13.57 34.38 -23.02
N ARG A 393 12.46 34.81 -22.39
CA ARG A 393 12.15 34.50 -20.98
C ARG A 393 11.91 33.01 -20.75
N PHE A 394 11.19 32.35 -21.65
CA PHE A 394 10.93 30.90 -21.57
C PHE A 394 12.19 30.06 -21.72
N VAL A 395 13.12 30.47 -22.61
CA VAL A 395 14.38 29.75 -22.81
C VAL A 395 15.25 29.84 -21.56
N ARG A 396 15.30 31.01 -20.92
CA ARG A 396 16.00 31.18 -19.63
C ARG A 396 15.37 30.32 -18.54
N LEU A 397 14.05 30.35 -18.39
CA LEU A 397 13.34 29.51 -17.43
C LEU A 397 13.65 28.02 -17.65
N LEU A 398 13.49 27.53 -18.88
CA LEU A 398 13.78 26.15 -19.26
C LEU A 398 15.22 25.75 -18.91
N LEU A 399 16.16 26.63 -19.22
CA LEU A 399 17.57 26.38 -18.96
C LEU A 399 17.87 26.35 -17.46
N GLY A 400 17.22 27.22 -16.67
CA GLY A 400 17.29 27.18 -15.22
C GLY A 400 16.73 25.90 -14.61
N ILE A 401 15.56 25.46 -15.07
CA ILE A 401 14.94 24.19 -14.65
C ILE A 401 15.86 23.02 -15.00
N LEU A 402 16.41 22.99 -16.22
CA LEU A 402 17.35 21.95 -16.63
C LEU A 402 18.59 21.92 -15.72
N LEU A 403 19.15 23.08 -15.36
CA LEU A 403 20.31 23.15 -14.46
C LEU A 403 20.02 22.65 -13.04
N ILE A 404 18.79 22.80 -12.56
CA ILE A 404 18.37 22.31 -11.24
C ILE A 404 18.11 20.80 -11.31
N GLU A 405 17.29 20.35 -12.26
CA GLU A 405 16.79 18.97 -12.32
C GLU A 405 17.81 17.97 -12.87
N VAL A 406 18.80 18.39 -13.67
CA VAL A 406 19.74 17.46 -14.32
C VAL A 406 20.49 16.56 -13.33
N TRP A 407 20.79 17.06 -12.13
CA TRP A 407 21.55 16.32 -11.12
C TRP A 407 20.74 15.19 -10.52
N MET A 408 19.50 15.47 -10.11
CA MET A 408 18.58 14.44 -9.61
C MET A 408 18.17 13.47 -10.72
N PHE A 409 17.94 13.96 -11.93
CA PHE A 409 17.64 13.12 -13.08
C PHE A 409 18.78 12.13 -13.35
N LEU A 410 20.02 12.61 -13.35
CA LEU A 410 21.20 11.77 -13.58
C LEU A 410 21.41 10.77 -12.43
N ALA A 411 21.17 11.18 -11.18
CA ALA A 411 21.20 10.27 -10.04
C ALA A 411 20.13 9.15 -10.14
N SER A 412 18.89 9.50 -10.51
CA SER A 412 17.80 8.54 -10.66
C SER A 412 18.07 7.55 -11.81
N VAL A 413 18.57 8.02 -12.95
CA VAL A 413 18.92 7.15 -14.09
C VAL A 413 20.10 6.21 -13.75
N LEU A 414 21.13 6.72 -13.07
CA LEU A 414 22.34 5.93 -12.75
C LEU A 414 22.16 4.99 -11.54
N GLY A 415 21.17 5.23 -10.68
CA GLY A 415 20.89 4.40 -9.50
C GLY A 415 20.59 2.92 -9.79
N GLY A 416 20.31 2.56 -11.05
CA GLY A 416 20.14 1.17 -11.47
C GLY A 416 21.42 0.34 -11.60
N GLY A 417 22.61 0.96 -11.48
CA GLY A 417 23.90 0.32 -11.80
C GLY A 417 24.50 -0.63 -10.75
N GLY A 418 23.77 -0.97 -9.69
CA GLY A 418 24.24 -1.85 -8.62
C GLY A 418 25.26 -1.20 -7.67
N TRP A 419 25.87 -2.00 -6.80
CA TRP A 419 26.67 -1.52 -5.66
C TRP A 419 27.90 -0.67 -6.06
N ILE A 420 28.47 -0.90 -7.25
CA ILE A 420 29.66 -0.19 -7.72
C ILE A 420 29.35 1.29 -8.01
N LEU A 421 28.12 1.57 -8.47
CA LEU A 421 27.67 2.95 -8.72
C LEU A 421 27.02 3.60 -7.48
N PHE A 422 26.91 2.89 -6.36
CA PHE A 422 26.26 3.38 -5.15
C PHE A 422 26.84 4.71 -4.67
N LEU A 423 28.15 4.76 -4.39
CA LEU A 423 28.81 5.94 -3.85
C LEU A 423 28.72 7.15 -4.81
N PRO A 424 29.07 7.05 -6.10
CA PRO A 424 28.97 8.20 -7.00
C PRO A 424 27.52 8.65 -7.20
N VAL A 425 26.54 7.74 -7.26
CA VAL A 425 25.12 8.10 -7.36
C VAL A 425 24.63 8.78 -6.08
N LEU A 426 25.05 8.31 -4.90
CA LEU A 426 24.73 8.93 -3.62
C LEU A 426 25.24 10.38 -3.56
N PHE A 427 26.51 10.61 -3.89
CA PHE A 427 27.07 11.97 -3.90
C PHE A 427 26.37 12.86 -4.93
N LEU A 428 26.02 12.32 -6.10
CA LEU A 428 25.29 13.03 -7.13
C LEU A 428 23.86 13.38 -6.69
N GLY A 429 23.18 12.47 -6.00
CA GLY A 429 21.85 12.67 -5.43
C GLY A 429 21.85 13.71 -4.32
N ILE A 430 22.81 13.63 -3.38
CA ILE A 430 22.99 14.65 -2.32
C ILE A 430 23.27 16.01 -2.95
N PHE A 431 24.13 16.08 -3.97
CA PHE A 431 24.42 17.32 -4.67
C PHE A 431 23.17 17.87 -5.36
N GLY A 432 22.41 17.04 -6.07
CA GLY A 432 21.16 17.43 -6.72
C GLY A 432 20.13 17.94 -5.72
N TRP A 433 19.97 17.25 -4.58
CA TRP A 433 19.09 17.68 -3.49
C TRP A 433 19.52 19.02 -2.89
N LEU A 434 20.82 19.25 -2.67
CA LEU A 434 21.33 20.53 -2.20
C LEU A 434 21.09 21.67 -3.20
N VAL A 435 21.23 21.40 -4.50
CA VAL A 435 20.94 22.37 -5.56
C VAL A 435 19.45 22.71 -5.57
N GLU A 436 18.58 21.70 -5.51
CA GLU A 436 17.13 21.89 -5.46
C GLU A 436 16.73 22.66 -4.19
N PHE A 437 17.17 22.22 -3.01
CA PHE A 437 16.91 22.91 -1.73
C PHE A 437 17.42 24.35 -1.75
N GLY A 438 18.61 24.60 -2.31
CA GLY A 438 19.16 25.92 -2.53
C GLY A 438 18.26 26.79 -3.43
N ALA A 439 17.71 26.23 -4.51
CA ALA A 439 16.78 26.93 -5.38
C ALA A 439 15.47 27.27 -4.65
N TRP A 440 14.87 26.32 -3.93
CA TRP A 440 13.66 26.53 -3.13
C TRP A 440 13.84 27.63 -2.08
N THR A 441 14.93 27.57 -1.32
CA THR A 441 15.25 28.55 -0.25
C THR A 441 15.49 29.95 -0.83
N LEU A 442 16.35 30.07 -1.83
CA LEU A 442 16.64 31.35 -2.49
C LEU A 442 15.38 31.97 -3.09
N GLY A 443 14.60 31.17 -3.80
CA GLY A 443 13.37 31.61 -4.43
C GLY A 443 12.31 32.05 -3.42
N LEU A 444 12.12 31.28 -2.35
CA LEU A 444 11.15 31.61 -1.31
C LEU A 444 11.52 32.91 -0.61
N GLY A 445 12.81 33.10 -0.28
CA GLY A 445 13.27 34.34 0.31
C GLY A 445 13.13 35.55 -0.62
N ALA A 446 13.42 35.38 -1.90
CA ALA A 446 13.22 36.44 -2.90
C ALA A 446 11.75 36.87 -2.99
N VAL A 447 10.82 35.91 -2.98
CA VAL A 447 9.38 36.17 -2.97
C VAL A 447 8.97 36.91 -1.70
N LEU A 448 9.36 36.42 -0.51
CA LEU A 448 9.02 37.05 0.77
C LEU A 448 9.57 38.48 0.88
N THR A 449 10.84 38.70 0.53
CA THR A 449 11.47 40.03 0.55
C THR A 449 10.79 40.96 -0.46
N SER A 450 10.45 40.48 -1.65
CA SER A 450 9.77 41.29 -2.66
C SER A 450 8.38 41.76 -2.21
N TRP A 451 7.69 40.98 -1.38
CA TRP A 451 6.39 41.35 -0.81
C TRP A 451 6.55 42.39 0.30
N TYR A 452 7.57 42.22 1.14
CA TYR A 452 7.90 43.20 2.18
C TYR A 452 8.26 44.57 1.58
N GLU A 453 9.14 44.60 0.58
CA GLU A 453 9.51 45.84 -0.11
C GLU A 453 8.36 46.47 -0.89
N GLY A 454 7.52 45.64 -1.54
CA GLY A 454 6.35 46.10 -2.28
C GLY A 454 5.28 46.71 -1.37
N GLY A 455 5.14 46.21 -0.13
CA GLY A 455 4.23 46.76 0.88
C GLY A 455 4.74 48.03 1.55
N ALA A 456 6.06 48.28 1.56
CA ALA A 456 6.65 49.51 2.10
C ALA A 456 6.57 50.71 1.14
N GLN A 457 6.29 50.46 -0.15
CA GLN A 457 6.17 51.49 -1.20
C GLN A 457 4.71 51.84 -1.55
N ALA A 458 3.74 51.07 -1.05
CA ALA A 458 2.30 51.28 -1.22
C ALA A 458 1.73 51.96 0.03
#